data_AF-A0A9E0ZJ39-F1
#
_entry.id   AF-A0A9E0ZJ39-F1
#
_cell.length_a   1.000
_cell.length_b   1.000
_cell.length_c   1.000
_cell.angle_alpha   90.00
_cell.angle_beta   90.00
_cell.angle_gamma   90.00
#
_symmetry.space_group_name_H-M   'P 1'
#
loop_
_entity.id
_entity.type
_entity.pdbx_description
1 polymer ?
#
loop_
_entity_poly.entity_id
_entity_poly.type
_entity_poly.pdbx_seq_one_letter_code
_entity_poly.pdbx_strand_id
1 'polypeptide(L)'
;MDIVKISLIGVGGVMLGFLLKGTKPEYASFITMGIGVVILGLAVGKISYLFEALKEIQKSLPVDGKHISTLVKMLGITYIGQFSSGICKDAGYEATGAQIELFCKLSLMVLSMPVLLALLQTIQEFFV
;
A
#
# COMPACT_ATOMS: atom_id res chain seq x y z
N MET A 1 15.16 5.25 -13.38
CA MET A 1 14.43 5.61 -14.62
C MET A 1 12.91 5.49 -14.45
N ASP A 2 12.39 4.48 -13.76
CA ASP A 2 10.93 4.32 -13.55
C ASP A 2 10.30 5.36 -12.62
N ILE A 3 10.96 5.74 -11.51
CA ILE A 3 10.39 6.69 -10.55
C ILE A 3 10.19 8.09 -11.15
N VAL A 4 11.07 8.48 -12.07
CA VAL A 4 10.98 9.75 -12.82
C VAL A 4 9.79 9.70 -13.79
N LYS A 5 9.57 8.57 -14.48
CA LYS A 5 8.40 8.38 -15.35
C LYS A 5 7.09 8.41 -14.57
N ILE A 6 7.02 7.72 -13.43
CA ILE A 6 5.85 7.70 -12.56
C ILE A 6 5.55 9.11 -12.02
N SER A 7 6.59 9.82 -11.57
CA SER A 7 6.48 11.20 -11.10
C SER A 7 6.03 12.17 -12.20
N LEU A 8 6.56 12.04 -13.42
CA LEU A 8 6.14 12.89 -14.56
C LEU A 8 4.67 12.66 -14.94
N ILE A 9 4.24 11.39 -14.98
CA ILE A 9 2.85 11.02 -15.29
C ILE A 9 1.91 11.55 -14.21
N GLY A 10 2.31 11.45 -12.93
CA GLY A 10 1.53 12.00 -11.81
C GLY A 10 1.39 13.51 -11.86
N VAL A 11 2.50 14.24 -12.02
CA VAL A 11 2.48 15.71 -12.08
C VAL A 11 1.72 16.20 -13.32
N GLY A 12 1.98 15.62 -14.50
CA GLY A 12 1.28 15.99 -15.73
C GLY A 12 -0.22 15.66 -15.68
N GLY A 13 -0.57 14.53 -15.07
CA GLY A 13 -1.95 14.12 -14.89
C GLY A 13 -2.73 15.02 -13.93
N VAL A 14 -2.14 15.40 -12.80
CA VAL A 14 -2.77 16.35 -11.86
C VAL A 14 -2.93 17.73 -12.50
N MET A 15 -1.96 18.17 -13.29
CA MET A 15 -2.02 19.46 -13.98
C MET A 15 -3.13 19.50 -15.04
N LEU A 16 -3.32 18.41 -15.81
CA LEU A 16 -4.45 18.24 -16.73
C LEU A 16 -5.79 18.15 -16.00
N GLY A 17 -5.85 17.41 -14.89
CA GLY A 17 -7.05 17.32 -14.05
C GLY A 17 -7.47 18.68 -13.48
N PHE A 18 -6.51 19.52 -13.09
CA PHE A 18 -6.76 20.87 -12.59
C PHE A 18 -7.33 21.80 -13.69
N LEU A 19 -6.81 21.70 -14.91
CA LEU A 19 -7.28 22.45 -16.08
C LEU A 19 -8.74 22.11 -16.46
N LEU A 20 -9.13 20.84 -16.39
CA LEU A 20 -10.51 20.42 -16.71
C LEU A 20 -11.52 20.69 -15.59
N LYS A 21 -11.06 20.88 -14.35
CA LYS A 21 -11.91 21.20 -13.19
C LYS A 21 -12.69 22.51 -13.38
N GLY A 22 -12.18 23.42 -14.21
CA GLY A 22 -12.84 24.68 -14.57
C GLY A 22 -13.96 24.57 -15.61
N THR A 23 -14.08 23.45 -16.34
CA THR A 23 -15.10 23.28 -17.39
C THR A 23 -16.20 22.30 -16.98
N LYS A 24 -15.85 21.08 -16.52
CA LYS A 24 -16.78 20.08 -15.96
C LYS A 24 -16.11 19.25 -14.85
N PRO A 25 -16.47 19.42 -13.57
CA PRO A 25 -15.79 18.77 -12.44
C PRO A 25 -15.92 17.24 -12.42
N GLU A 26 -16.96 16.68 -13.02
CA GLU A 26 -17.18 15.23 -13.11
C GLU A 26 -16.06 14.54 -13.92
N TYR A 27 -15.63 15.14 -15.04
CA TYR A 27 -14.55 14.59 -15.87
C TYR A 27 -13.18 14.71 -15.21
N ALA A 28 -12.97 15.72 -14.36
CA ALA A 28 -11.74 15.86 -13.59
C ALA A 28 -11.56 14.68 -12.61
N SER A 29 -12.64 14.22 -11.98
CA SER A 29 -12.64 13.07 -11.07
C SER A 29 -12.31 11.75 -11.78
N PHE A 30 -12.88 11.53 -12.98
CA PHE A 30 -12.54 10.35 -13.79
C PHE A 30 -11.08 10.34 -14.27
N ILE A 31 -10.53 11.51 -14.62
CA ILE A 31 -9.13 11.63 -15.04
C ILE A 31 -8.18 11.35 -13.87
N THR A 32 -8.40 11.96 -12.70
CA THR A 32 -7.55 11.71 -11.51
C THR A 32 -7.60 10.26 -11.07
N MET A 33 -8.78 9.63 -11.09
CA MET A 33 -8.93 8.20 -10.83
C MET A 33 -8.16 7.35 -11.85
N GLY A 34 -8.26 7.66 -13.15
CA GLY A 34 -7.53 6.96 -14.21
C GLY A 34 -6.00 7.07 -14.05
N ILE A 35 -5.49 8.25 -13.71
CA ILE A 35 -4.07 8.47 -13.43
C ILE A 35 -3.62 7.66 -12.21
N GLY A 36 -4.44 7.64 -11.14
CA GLY A 36 -4.18 6.83 -9.94
C GLY A 36 -4.03 5.34 -10.27
N VAL A 37 -4.92 4.79 -11.10
CA VAL A 37 -4.85 3.39 -11.54
C VAL A 37 -3.60 3.11 -12.38
N VAL A 38 -3.23 4.00 -13.30
CA VAL A 38 -2.02 3.85 -14.13
C VAL A 38 -0.75 3.88 -13.27
N ILE A 39 -0.66 4.82 -12.33
CA ILE A 39 0.48 4.92 -11.40
C ILE A 39 0.62 3.64 -10.57
N LEU A 40 -0.50 3.08 -10.10
CA LEU A 40 -0.48 1.86 -9.32
C LEU A 40 -0.10 0.64 -10.15
N GLY A 41 -0.61 0.53 -11.39
CA GLY A 41 -0.20 -0.53 -12.32
C GLY A 41 1.31 -0.55 -12.54
N LEU A 42 1.94 0.63 -12.64
CA LEU A 42 3.40 0.76 -12.71
C LEU A 42 4.10 0.39 -11.39
N ALA A 43 3.48 0.66 -10.24
CA ALA A 43 4.00 0.30 -8.93
C ALA A 43 3.94 -1.22 -8.64
N VAL A 44 2.92 -1.93 -9.13
CA VAL A 44 2.79 -3.40 -8.98
C VAL A 44 3.99 -4.13 -9.57
N GLY A 45 4.51 -3.66 -10.72
CA GLY A 45 5.73 -4.23 -11.32
C GLY A 45 6.98 -4.14 -10.44
N LYS A 46 7.06 -3.13 -9.57
CA LYS A 46 8.17 -2.97 -8.60
C LYS A 46 8.02 -3.88 -7.38
N ILE A 47 6.77 -4.18 -6.99
CA ILE A 47 6.46 -5.06 -5.88
C ILE A 47 6.96 -6.48 -6.12
N SER A 48 6.90 -7.00 -7.35
CA SER A 48 7.46 -8.31 -7.70
C SER A 48 8.97 -8.40 -7.40
N TYR A 49 9.73 -7.37 -7.73
CA TYR A 49 11.18 -7.32 -7.47
C TYR A 49 11.49 -7.34 -5.96
N LEU A 50 10.64 -6.67 -5.17
CA LEU A 50 10.74 -6.60 -3.72
C LEU A 50 10.44 -7.96 -3.06
N PHE A 51 9.43 -8.67 -3.59
CA PHE A 51 9.12 -10.05 -3.18
C PHE A 51 10.24 -11.03 -3.50
N GLU A 52 10.91 -10.87 -4.64
CA GLU A 52 12.00 -11.73 -5.06
C GLU A 52 13.24 -11.56 -4.16
N ALA A 53 13.60 -10.31 -3.84
CA ALA A 53 14.65 -9.99 -2.87
C ALA A 53 14.34 -10.53 -1.46
N LEU A 54 13.09 -10.40 -1.00
CA LEU A 54 12.65 -10.97 0.28
C LEU A 54 12.77 -12.50 0.33
N LYS A 55 12.49 -13.17 -0.80
CA LYS A 55 12.61 -14.62 -0.93
C LYS A 55 14.07 -15.08 -0.92
N GLU A 56 14.98 -14.25 -1.44
CA GLU A 56 16.42 -14.49 -1.40
C GLU A 56 16.99 -14.34 0.02
N ILE A 57 16.52 -13.33 0.77
CA ILE A 57 16.85 -13.14 2.19
C ILE A 57 16.33 -14.31 3.03
N GLN A 58 15.10 -14.77 2.78
CA GLN A 58 14.53 -15.96 3.44
C GLN A 58 15.39 -17.22 3.21
N LYS A 59 16.05 -17.32 2.06
CA LYS A 59 16.93 -18.45 1.74
C LYS A 59 18.26 -18.42 2.50
N SER A 60 18.67 -17.22 2.93
CA SER A 60 19.97 -16.96 3.55
C SER A 60 19.91 -16.89 5.08
N LEU A 61 18.72 -16.67 5.66
CA LEU A 61 18.50 -16.70 7.11
C LEU A 61 17.61 -17.89 7.50
N PRO A 62 17.89 -18.58 8.63
CA PRO A 62 17.01 -19.60 9.20
C PRO A 62 15.83 -18.95 9.91
N VAL A 63 15.07 -18.11 9.20
CA VAL A 63 13.86 -17.49 9.72
C VAL A 63 12.68 -18.34 9.31
N ASP A 64 11.89 -18.76 10.30
CA ASP A 64 10.62 -19.45 10.07
C ASP A 64 9.79 -18.67 9.04
N GLY A 65 9.54 -19.28 7.88
CA GLY A 65 8.88 -18.62 6.73
C GLY A 65 7.51 -18.02 7.08
N LYS A 66 6.93 -18.45 8.20
CA LYS A 66 5.71 -17.91 8.80
C LYS A 66 5.84 -16.44 9.21
N HIS A 67 6.99 -16.00 9.75
CA HIS A 67 7.21 -14.61 10.16
C HIS A 67 7.36 -13.67 8.96
N ILE A 68 8.15 -14.06 7.95
CA ILE A 68 8.29 -13.29 6.70
C ILE A 68 6.94 -13.20 5.97
N SER A 69 6.19 -14.31 5.87
CA SER A 69 4.86 -14.31 5.26
C SER A 69 3.90 -13.35 5.99
N THR A 70 4.01 -13.24 7.31
CA THR A 70 3.17 -12.34 8.12
C THR A 70 3.55 -10.88 7.91
N LEU A 71 4.84 -10.55 7.85
CA LEU A 71 5.34 -9.20 7.50
C LEU A 71 4.89 -8.77 6.11
N VAL A 72 5.02 -9.66 5.14
CA VAL A 72 4.58 -9.42 3.76
C VAL A 72 3.07 -9.18 3.67
N LYS A 73 2.27 -9.96 4.40
CA LYS A 73 0.81 -9.73 4.48
C LYS A 73 0.47 -8.37 5.07
N MET A 74 1.15 -7.94 6.15
CA MET A 74 0.94 -6.61 6.73
C MET A 74 1.28 -5.49 5.75
N LEU A 75 2.42 -5.59 5.03
CA LEU A 75 2.78 -4.63 3.99
C LEU A 75 1.74 -4.57 2.88
N GLY A 76 1.30 -5.74 2.38
CA GLY A 76 0.29 -5.83 1.33
C GLY A 76 -1.03 -5.16 1.71
N ILE A 77 -1.54 -5.45 2.91
CA ILE A 77 -2.80 -4.85 3.40
C ILE A 77 -2.68 -3.33 3.52
N THR A 78 -1.54 -2.83 4.02
CA THR A 78 -1.30 -1.38 4.17
C THR A 78 -1.29 -0.65 2.83
N TYR A 79 -0.55 -1.15 1.86
CA TYR A 79 -0.45 -0.52 0.54
C TYR A 79 -1.78 -0.57 -0.22
N ILE A 80 -2.46 -1.73 -0.23
CA ILE A 80 -3.75 -1.89 -0.90
C ILE A 80 -4.82 -1.00 -0.23
N GLY A 81 -4.82 -0.94 1.10
CA GLY A 81 -5.75 -0.11 1.87
C GLY A 81 -5.54 1.38 1.65
N GLN A 82 -4.29 1.86 1.70
CA GLN A 82 -3.98 3.26 1.43
C GLN A 82 -4.33 3.65 0.00
N PHE A 83 -4.07 2.77 -0.97
CA PHE A 83 -4.41 3.04 -2.35
C PHE A 83 -5.92 3.12 -2.56
N SER A 84 -6.66 2.12 -2.08
CA SER A 84 -8.13 2.09 -2.19
C SER A 84 -8.76 3.31 -1.51
N SER A 85 -8.26 3.68 -0.32
CA SER A 85 -8.68 4.88 0.39
C SER A 85 -8.37 6.16 -0.39
N GLY A 86 -7.17 6.26 -0.97
CA GLY A 86 -6.74 7.40 -1.79
C GLY A 86 -7.65 7.61 -3.00
N ILE A 87 -7.95 6.55 -3.77
CA ILE A 87 -8.89 6.64 -4.90
C ILE A 87 -10.26 7.14 -4.45
N CYS A 88 -10.81 6.56 -3.37
CA CYS A 88 -12.13 6.97 -2.89
C CYS A 88 -12.16 8.44 -2.48
N LYS A 89 -11.09 8.92 -1.81
CA LYS A 89 -10.95 10.34 -1.44
C LYS A 89 -10.82 11.25 -2.67
N ASP A 90 -9.99 10.85 -3.64
CA ASP A 90 -9.78 11.61 -4.89
C ASP A 90 -11.04 11.68 -5.76
N ALA A 91 -11.90 10.66 -5.68
CA ALA A 91 -13.20 10.63 -6.36
C ALA A 91 -14.27 11.53 -5.71
N GLY A 92 -13.97 12.14 -4.55
CA GLY A 92 -14.91 12.93 -3.76
C GLY A 92 -15.67 12.15 -2.68
N TYR A 93 -15.41 10.85 -2.53
CA TYR A 93 -16.00 9.98 -1.51
C TYR A 93 -15.09 9.86 -0.28
N GLU A 94 -14.88 10.98 0.41
CA GLU A 94 -13.97 11.06 1.55
C GLU A 94 -14.37 10.13 2.72
N ALA A 95 -15.67 10.04 3.02
CA ALA A 95 -16.20 9.18 4.08
C ALA A 95 -15.90 7.70 3.81
N THR A 96 -16.09 7.22 2.58
CA THR A 96 -15.79 5.83 2.19
C THR A 96 -14.28 5.56 2.25
N GLY A 97 -13.46 6.52 1.80
CA GLY A 97 -12.00 6.42 1.93
C GLY A 97 -11.55 6.33 3.40
N ALA A 98 -12.15 7.12 4.30
CA ALA A 98 -11.83 7.07 5.73
C ALA A 98 -12.24 5.73 6.37
N GLN A 99 -13.37 5.15 5.96
CA GLN A 99 -13.80 3.82 6.42
C GLN A 99 -12.81 2.71 6.00
N ILE A 100 -12.31 2.75 4.76
CA ILE A 100 -11.29 1.81 4.27
C ILE A 100 -10.01 1.95 5.08
N GLU A 101 -9.59 3.18 5.38
CA GLU A 101 -8.38 3.45 6.15
C GLU A 101 -8.49 2.94 7.59
N LEU A 102 -9.65 3.12 8.22
CA LEU A 102 -9.95 2.58 9.55
C LEU A 102 -9.88 1.04 9.56
N PHE A 103 -10.52 0.39 8.58
CA PHE A 103 -10.51 -1.06 8.46
C PHE A 103 -9.09 -1.62 8.27
N CYS A 104 -8.27 -0.93 7.48
CA CYS A 104 -6.88 -1.29 7.26
C CYS A 104 -6.07 -1.22 8.57
N LYS A 105 -6.24 -0.13 9.36
CA LYS A 105 -5.60 0.02 10.68
C LYS A 105 -6.03 -1.06 11.66
N LEU A 106 -7.31 -1.40 11.70
CA LEU A 106 -7.82 -2.48 12.54
C LEU A 106 -7.25 -3.85 12.13
N SER A 107 -7.17 -4.12 10.83
CA SER A 107 -6.58 -5.36 10.32
C SER A 107 -5.11 -5.51 10.71
N LEU A 108 -4.34 -4.41 10.68
CA LEU A 108 -2.95 -4.38 11.14
C LEU A 108 -2.81 -4.62 12.66
N MET A 109 -3.72 -4.06 13.48
CA MET A 109 -3.74 -4.38 14.91
C MET A 109 -3.94 -5.88 15.17
N VAL A 110 -4.86 -6.52 14.44
CA VAL A 110 -5.10 -7.96 14.57
C VAL A 110 -3.87 -8.78 14.15
N LEU A 111 -3.19 -8.38 13.07
CA LEU A 111 -1.99 -9.06 12.56
C LEU A 111 -0.74 -8.85 13.42
N SER A 112 -0.68 -7.76 14.19
CA SER A 112 0.46 -7.49 15.08
C SER A 112 0.38 -8.23 16.42
N MET A 113 -0.82 -8.61 16.87
CA MET A 113 -1.04 -9.45 18.07
C MET A 113 -0.19 -10.74 18.10
N PRO A 114 -0.20 -11.60 17.06
CA PRO A 114 0.62 -12.82 17.06
C PRO A 114 2.14 -12.53 17.05
N VAL A 115 2.56 -11.40 16.48
CA VAL A 115 3.97 -10.98 16.51
C VAL A 115 4.36 -10.56 17.93
N LEU A 116 3.50 -9.81 18.62
CA LEU A 116 3.71 -9.41 20.01
C LEU A 116 3.80 -10.62 20.94
N LEU A 117 2.91 -11.61 20.76
CA LEU A 117 2.91 -12.85 21.53
C LEU A 117 4.20 -13.66 21.33
N ALA A 118 4.66 -13.79 20.09
CA ALA A 118 5.93 -14.46 19.79
C ALA A 118 7.11 -13.77 20.51
N LEU A 119 7.14 -12.44 20.48
CA LEU A 119 8.16 -11.65 21.17
C LEU A 119 8.14 -11.85 22.70
N LEU A 120 6.96 -11.85 23.30
CA LEU A 120 6.77 -12.11 24.73
C LEU A 120 7.25 -13.52 25.13
N GLN A 121 6.94 -14.53 24.32
CA GLN A 121 7.41 -15.90 24.54
C GLN A 121 8.94 -15.99 24.49
N THR A 122 9.57 -15.36 23.50
CA THR A 122 11.04 -15.34 23.39
C THR A 122 11.70 -14.65 24.58
N ILE A 123 11.13 -13.54 25.07
CA ILE A 123 11.63 -12.86 26.27
C ILE A 123 11.50 -13.76 27.50
N GLN A 124 10.38 -14.47 27.63
CA GLN A 124 10.14 -15.39 28.74
C GLN A 124 11.12 -16.58 28.72
N GLU A 125 11.45 -17.13 27.55
CA GLU A 125 12.49 -18.16 27.39
C GLU A 125 13.88 -17.66 27.74
N PHE A 126 14.20 -16.38 27.49
CA PHE A 126 15.49 -15.79 27.85
C PHE A 126 15.63 -15.47 29.35
N PHE A 127 14.51 -15.31 30.07
CA PHE A 127 14.49 -14.95 31.50
C PHE A 127 14.36 -16.16 32.43
N VAL A 128 14.17 -17.37 31.90
CA VAL A 128 14.14 -18.65 32.63
C VAL A 128 15.43 -19.41 32.37
#